data_AF-A0A1C6AAK9-F1
#
_entry.id   AF-A0A1C6AAK9-F1
#
_cell.length_a   1.000
_cell.length_b   1.000
_cell.length_c   1.000
_cell.angle_alpha   90.00
_cell.angle_beta   90.00
_cell.angle_gamma   90.00
#
_symmetry.space_group_name_H-M   'P 1'
#
loop_
_entity.id
_entity.type
_entity.pdbx_description
1 polymer ?
#
loop_
_entity_poly.entity_id
_entity_poly.type
_entity_poly.pdbx_seq_one_letter_code
_entity_poly.pdbx_strand_id
1 'polypeptide(L)'
;MKFKKVHVLGLIIVGGLIFTSLDIFDNSQNKLTNLDINENKFEIKINEKGQTYGSNLANTEYGNEPDLILVEADNGKSGYVYKDDFYDTANQPKNPEEAVAYTKMVEKKVKKHGYYKAIPVYEKDGTTVIGSFKIG
;
A
#
# COMPACT_ATOMS: atom_id res chain seq x y z
N MET A 1 12.77 37.63 41.67
CA MET A 1 12.61 37.00 40.33
C MET A 1 12.03 38.05 39.38
N LYS A 2 12.88 38.92 38.83
CA LYS A 2 13.25 39.07 37.40
C LYS A 2 12.06 39.21 36.41
N PHE A 3 11.82 40.47 35.97
CA PHE A 3 11.58 41.02 34.60
C PHE A 3 10.57 40.33 33.64
N LYS A 4 9.83 40.95 32.70
CA LYS A 4 9.71 42.29 32.07
C LYS A 4 8.45 42.21 31.15
N LYS A 5 7.50 43.16 31.18
CA LYS A 5 7.33 44.36 30.32
C LYS A 5 6.69 44.16 28.91
N VAL A 6 5.52 44.79 28.78
CA VAL A 6 4.88 45.60 27.69
C VAL A 6 4.25 44.94 26.45
N HIS A 7 3.01 45.40 26.20
CA HIS A 7 2.15 45.34 25.02
C HIS A 7 2.85 45.60 23.68
N VAL A 8 2.19 45.19 22.58
CA VAL A 8 1.79 46.08 21.47
C VAL A 8 0.90 45.31 20.46
N LEU A 9 -0.19 45.99 20.06
CA LEU A 9 -0.96 45.95 18.80
C LEU A 9 -1.27 44.60 18.13
N GLY A 10 -2.48 44.34 17.67
CA GLY A 10 -3.55 45.25 17.31
C GLY A 10 -4.19 44.82 15.99
N LEU A 11 -5.52 44.92 15.96
CA LEU A 11 -6.36 45.15 14.78
C LEU A 11 -6.52 44.01 13.76
N ILE A 12 -7.67 43.34 13.90
CA ILE A 12 -8.46 42.84 12.76
C ILE A 12 -8.73 44.03 11.83
N ILE A 13 -8.33 43.94 10.56
CA ILE A 13 -8.92 44.73 9.48
C ILE A 13 -9.37 43.76 8.40
N VAL A 14 -10.68 43.55 8.36
CA VAL A 14 -11.41 43.09 7.18
C VAL A 14 -11.36 44.22 6.16
N GLY A 15 -10.81 43.96 4.97
CA GLY A 15 -10.66 44.99 3.95
C GLY A 15 -10.09 44.48 2.64
N GLY A 16 -10.93 43.77 1.88
CA GLY A 16 -10.93 43.67 0.42
C GLY A 16 -9.59 43.53 -0.33
N LEU A 17 -9.29 42.29 -0.75
CA LEU A 17 -8.70 42.03 -2.06
C LEU A 17 -9.46 40.87 -2.72
N ILE A 18 -10.52 41.26 -3.43
CA ILE A 18 -10.94 40.70 -4.71
C ILE A 18 -9.80 39.95 -5.44
N PHE A 19 -10.01 38.65 -5.62
CA PHE A 19 -9.59 37.80 -6.73
C PHE A 19 -8.52 38.36 -7.68
N THR A 20 -7.25 38.14 -7.37
CA THR A 20 -6.20 37.98 -8.39
C THR A 20 -5.45 36.67 -8.13
N SER A 21 -6.18 35.56 -8.22
CA SER A 21 -5.57 34.24 -8.42
C SER A 21 -6.55 33.28 -9.09
N LEU A 22 -7.37 33.76 -10.03
CA LEU A 22 -8.05 32.85 -10.96
C LEU A 22 -7.01 32.15 -11.87
N ASP A 23 -5.90 32.84 -12.19
CA ASP A 23 -4.85 32.29 -13.06
C ASP A 23 -3.93 31.25 -12.39
N ILE A 24 -3.90 31.20 -11.05
CA ILE A 24 -3.06 30.21 -10.32
C ILE A 24 -3.77 28.85 -10.25
N PHE A 25 -5.10 28.80 -10.37
CA PHE A 25 -5.84 27.54 -10.37
C PHE A 25 -5.83 26.84 -11.74
N ASP A 26 -5.86 27.59 -12.85
CA ASP A 26 -5.81 27.00 -14.21
C ASP A 26 -4.45 26.39 -14.55
N ASN A 27 -3.35 26.99 -14.08
CA ASN A 27 -2.01 26.49 -14.39
C ASN A 27 -1.63 25.24 -13.57
N SER A 28 -2.29 25.02 -12.42
CA SER A 28 -2.16 23.78 -11.65
C SER A 28 -2.86 22.60 -12.32
N GLN A 29 -4.03 22.83 -12.93
CA GLN A 29 -4.75 21.78 -13.64
C GLN A 29 -4.01 21.35 -14.92
N ASN A 30 -3.45 22.30 -15.68
CA ASN A 30 -2.70 21.98 -16.91
C ASN A 30 -1.38 21.20 -16.68
N LYS A 31 -0.84 21.24 -15.45
CA LYS A 31 0.33 20.44 -15.06
C LYS A 31 -0.04 19.04 -14.56
N LEU A 32 -1.28 18.82 -14.14
CA LEU A 32 -1.81 17.51 -13.76
C LEU A 32 -2.38 16.74 -14.98
N THR A 33 -2.78 17.44 -16.03
CA THR A 33 -3.36 16.85 -17.26
C THR A 33 -2.35 16.29 -18.25
N ASN A 34 -1.05 16.51 -18.02
CA ASN A 34 0.05 15.92 -18.81
C ASN A 34 0.86 14.89 -18.01
N LEU A 35 0.22 14.19 -17.08
CA LEU A 35 0.64 12.82 -16.84
C LEU A 35 0.06 12.03 -18.01
N ASP A 36 0.86 11.84 -19.05
CA ASP A 36 0.72 10.68 -19.93
C ASP A 36 0.79 9.47 -19.00
N ILE A 37 -0.38 9.09 -18.44
CA ILE A 37 -0.57 7.78 -17.86
C ILE A 37 -0.52 6.89 -19.10
N ASN A 38 0.69 6.53 -19.48
CA ASN A 38 0.92 5.35 -20.27
C ASN A 38 0.14 4.28 -19.51
N GLU A 39 -1.06 3.93 -20.00
CA GLU A 39 -1.86 2.82 -19.49
C GLU A 39 -1.08 1.56 -19.82
N ASN A 40 0.10 1.39 -19.20
CA ASN A 40 0.73 0.12 -19.00
C ASN A 40 -0.17 -0.61 -18.00
N LYS A 41 -1.33 -1.04 -18.51
CA LYS A 41 -2.21 -1.96 -17.84
C LYS A 41 -1.38 -3.20 -17.58
N PHE A 42 -1.02 -3.42 -16.32
CA PHE A 42 -0.27 -4.62 -15.95
C PHE A 42 -1.06 -5.83 -16.43
N GLU A 43 -0.42 -6.70 -17.22
CA GLU A 43 -1.08 -7.83 -17.85
C GLU A 43 -1.22 -8.99 -16.84
N ILE A 44 -2.42 -9.55 -16.72
CA ILE A 44 -2.66 -10.82 -16.02
C ILE A 44 -2.62 -11.97 -17.02
N LYS A 45 -1.90 -13.03 -16.68
CA LYS A 45 -1.75 -14.24 -17.52
C LYS A 45 -2.26 -15.47 -16.78
N ILE A 46 -2.46 -16.56 -17.50
CA ILE A 46 -2.89 -17.85 -16.94
C ILE A 46 -1.78 -18.89 -17.18
N ASN A 47 -1.46 -19.69 -16.17
CA ASN A 47 -0.48 -20.77 -16.28
C ASN A 47 -1.11 -22.11 -16.71
N GLU A 48 -0.31 -23.15 -16.90
CA GLU A 48 -0.77 -24.48 -17.35
C GLU A 48 -1.76 -25.16 -16.37
N LYS A 49 -1.80 -24.70 -15.10
CA LYS A 49 -2.72 -25.18 -14.07
C LYS A 49 -4.02 -24.37 -14.01
N GLY A 50 -4.19 -23.39 -14.90
CA GLY A 50 -5.36 -22.51 -14.91
C GLY A 50 -5.32 -21.39 -13.87
N GLN A 51 -4.18 -21.16 -13.20
CA GLN A 51 -4.04 -20.11 -12.18
C GLN A 51 -3.69 -18.78 -12.86
N THR A 52 -4.32 -17.70 -12.39
CA THR A 52 -4.00 -16.33 -12.82
C THR A 52 -2.74 -15.82 -12.12
N TYR A 53 -1.84 -15.17 -12.86
CA TYR A 53 -0.62 -14.59 -12.30
C TYR A 53 -0.33 -13.20 -12.87
N GLY A 54 0.22 -12.32 -12.04
CA GLY A 54 0.61 -10.97 -12.44
C GLY A 54 0.75 -10.00 -11.25
N SER A 55 0.87 -8.71 -11.55
CA SER A 55 0.91 -7.68 -10.51
C SER A 55 -0.49 -7.45 -9.93
N ASN A 56 -0.58 -7.24 -8.61
CA ASN A 56 -1.82 -6.79 -7.97
C ASN A 56 -2.27 -5.40 -8.48
N LEU A 57 -1.35 -4.61 -9.06
CA LEU A 57 -1.66 -3.31 -9.67
C LEU A 57 -2.39 -3.43 -11.03
N ALA A 58 -2.55 -4.64 -11.56
CA ALA A 58 -3.30 -4.88 -12.79
C ALA A 58 -4.80 -4.62 -12.67
N ASN A 59 -5.33 -4.63 -11.45
CA ASN A 59 -6.72 -4.39 -11.16
C ASN A 59 -6.89 -3.34 -10.06
N THR A 60 -7.86 -2.45 -10.24
CA THR A 60 -8.24 -1.44 -9.25
C THR A 60 -9.35 -1.93 -8.32
N GLU A 61 -10.03 -3.01 -8.68
CA GLU A 61 -11.09 -3.63 -7.89
C GLU A 61 -10.49 -4.61 -6.86
N TYR A 62 -10.82 -4.37 -5.59
CA TYR A 62 -10.45 -5.24 -4.49
C TYR A 62 -11.07 -6.65 -4.66
N GLY A 63 -10.28 -7.70 -4.43
CA GLY A 63 -10.71 -9.10 -4.55
C GLY A 63 -10.48 -9.72 -5.93
N ASN A 64 -10.22 -8.91 -6.96
CA ASN A 64 -9.92 -9.37 -8.31
C ASN A 64 -8.40 -9.45 -8.60
N GLU A 65 -7.60 -9.65 -7.54
CA GLU A 65 -6.17 -9.94 -7.68
C GLU A 65 -5.94 -11.36 -8.21
N PRO A 66 -4.84 -11.57 -8.96
CA PRO A 66 -4.46 -12.89 -9.46
C PRO A 66 -4.25 -13.89 -8.32
N ASP A 67 -4.39 -15.17 -8.62
CA ASP A 67 -4.09 -16.28 -7.70
C ASP A 67 -2.62 -16.26 -7.26
N LEU A 68 -1.74 -15.81 -8.15
CA LEU A 68 -0.30 -15.67 -7.99
C LEU A 68 0.11 -14.20 -8.16
N ILE A 69 0.49 -13.55 -7.06
CA ILE A 69 0.82 -12.11 -7.00
C ILE A 69 2.32 -11.91 -7.18
N LEU A 70 2.71 -11.06 -8.11
CA LEU A 70 4.09 -10.69 -8.38
C LEU A 70 4.74 -9.99 -7.17
N VAL A 71 5.88 -10.51 -6.73
CA VAL A 71 6.72 -9.93 -5.67
C VAL A 71 8.21 -10.02 -6.03
N GLU A 72 9.03 -9.25 -5.32
CA GLU A 72 10.48 -9.45 -5.30
C GLU A 72 10.85 -10.26 -4.05
N ALA A 73 11.53 -11.39 -4.24
CA ALA A 73 12.02 -12.22 -3.16
C ALA A 73 13.20 -11.55 -2.42
N ASP A 74 13.51 -12.05 -1.23
CA ASP A 74 14.64 -11.60 -0.41
C ASP A 74 16.03 -11.75 -1.08
N ASN A 75 16.10 -12.58 -2.13
CA ASN A 75 17.28 -12.77 -2.96
C ASN A 75 17.30 -11.88 -4.23
N GLY A 76 16.36 -10.93 -4.37
CA GLY A 76 16.26 -10.01 -5.49
C GLY A 76 15.63 -10.59 -6.77
N LYS A 77 15.18 -11.85 -6.76
CA LYS A 77 14.48 -12.45 -7.91
C LYS A 77 13.01 -12.08 -7.86
N SER A 78 12.46 -11.66 -9.00
CA SER A 78 11.00 -11.51 -9.16
C SER A 78 10.34 -12.87 -9.35
N GLY A 79 9.23 -13.09 -8.64
CA GLY A 79 8.42 -14.30 -8.73
C GLY A 79 7.02 -14.06 -8.18
N TYR A 80 6.33 -15.12 -7.81
CA TYR A 80 4.93 -15.05 -7.42
C TYR A 80 4.65 -15.71 -6.08
N VAL A 81 3.76 -15.11 -5.30
CA VAL A 81 3.24 -15.70 -4.06
C VAL A 81 1.76 -15.99 -4.20
N TYR A 82 1.27 -17.00 -3.50
CA TYR A 82 -0.17 -17.27 -3.46
C TYR A 82 -0.92 -16.13 -2.77
N LYS A 83 -2.03 -15.70 -3.37
CA LYS A 83 -2.92 -14.67 -2.82
C LYS A 83 -3.36 -14.97 -1.39
N ASP A 84 -3.74 -16.21 -1.12
CA ASP A 84 -4.16 -16.65 0.21
C ASP A 84 -3.05 -16.54 1.27
N ASP A 85 -1.80 -16.81 0.88
CA ASP A 85 -0.66 -16.66 1.78
C ASP A 85 -0.33 -15.20 2.03
N PHE A 86 -0.42 -14.37 0.99
CA PHE A 86 -0.14 -12.93 1.00
C PHE A 86 -1.15 -12.18 1.90
N TYR A 87 -2.44 -12.48 1.79
CA TYR A 87 -3.49 -11.86 2.61
C TYR A 87 -3.79 -12.60 3.91
N ASP A 88 -3.11 -13.74 4.15
CA ASP A 88 -3.31 -14.61 5.31
C ASP A 88 -4.79 -14.93 5.54
N THR A 89 -5.52 -15.25 4.46
CA THR A 89 -7.00 -15.33 4.42
C THR A 89 -7.56 -16.29 5.48
N ALA A 90 -6.85 -17.37 5.77
CA ALA A 90 -7.21 -18.36 6.79
C ALA A 90 -7.21 -17.81 8.24
N ASN A 91 -6.44 -16.76 8.52
CA ASN A 91 -6.23 -16.22 9.87
C ASN A 91 -6.89 -14.85 10.08
N GLN A 92 -7.70 -14.37 9.13
CA GLN A 92 -8.39 -13.09 9.28
C GLN A 92 -9.47 -13.17 10.39
N PRO A 93 -9.47 -12.23 11.35
CA PRO A 93 -10.48 -12.16 12.39
C PRO A 93 -11.89 -11.96 11.82
N LYS A 94 -12.89 -12.66 12.36
CA LYS A 94 -14.27 -12.62 11.85
C LYS A 94 -15.20 -11.73 12.66
N ASN A 95 -14.76 -11.26 13.82
CA ASN A 95 -15.51 -10.39 14.72
C ASN A 95 -14.55 -9.46 15.52
N PRO A 96 -15.07 -8.38 16.14
CA PRO A 96 -14.25 -7.43 16.89
C PRO A 96 -13.44 -8.07 18.03
N GLU A 97 -14.01 -9.04 18.74
CA GLU A 97 -13.35 -9.74 19.84
C GLU A 97 -12.12 -10.52 19.35
N GLU A 98 -12.25 -11.27 18.26
CA GLU A 98 -11.15 -11.96 17.58
C GLU A 98 -10.10 -10.98 17.06
N ALA A 99 -10.51 -9.81 16.55
CA ALA A 99 -9.58 -8.81 16.06
C ALA A 99 -8.68 -8.27 17.18
N VAL A 100 -9.28 -7.96 18.35
CA VAL A 100 -8.53 -7.54 19.54
C VAL A 100 -7.58 -8.65 20.02
N ALA A 101 -8.02 -9.90 19.99
CA ALA A 101 -7.18 -11.05 20.36
C ALA A 101 -5.99 -11.23 19.40
N TYR A 102 -6.24 -11.12 18.09
CA TYR A 102 -5.22 -11.19 17.05
C TYR A 102 -4.18 -10.08 17.21
N THR A 103 -4.60 -8.82 17.37
CA THR A 103 -3.67 -7.70 17.57
C THR A 103 -2.79 -7.92 18.80
N LYS A 104 -3.37 -8.33 19.94
CA LYS A 104 -2.59 -8.64 21.16
C LYS A 104 -1.60 -9.78 20.94
N MET A 105 -1.96 -10.80 20.17
CA MET A 105 -1.05 -11.89 19.81
C MET A 105 0.11 -11.38 18.94
N VAL A 106 -0.19 -10.60 17.88
CA VAL A 106 0.81 -10.03 16.98
C VAL A 106 1.77 -9.14 17.76
N GLU A 107 1.28 -8.22 18.61
CA GLU A 107 2.10 -7.37 19.46
C GLU A 107 3.07 -8.17 20.35
N LYS A 108 2.60 -9.27 20.95
CA LYS A 108 3.45 -10.15 21.77
C LYS A 108 4.54 -10.84 20.93
N LYS A 109 4.20 -11.30 19.73
CA LYS A 109 5.16 -11.94 18.81
C LYS A 109 6.20 -10.95 18.31
N VAL A 110 5.77 -9.76 17.88
CA VAL A 110 6.65 -8.67 17.43
C VAL A 110 7.65 -8.28 18.52
N LYS A 111 7.19 -8.03 19.75
CA LYS A 111 8.06 -7.63 20.86
C LYS A 111 9.10 -8.69 21.24
N LYS A 112 8.81 -9.97 20.98
CA LYS A 112 9.69 -11.08 21.39
C LYS A 112 10.76 -11.41 20.36
N HIS A 113 10.44 -11.37 19.06
CA HIS A 113 11.37 -11.85 18.01
C HIS A 113 11.40 -11.00 16.73
N GLY A 114 10.62 -9.91 16.64
CA GLY A 114 10.16 -9.41 15.34
C GLY A 114 9.15 -10.39 14.74
N TYR A 115 8.09 -9.89 14.11
CA TYR A 115 7.11 -10.77 13.46
C TYR A 115 7.22 -10.57 11.96
N TYR A 116 7.63 -11.62 11.25
CA TYR A 116 7.53 -11.72 9.81
C TYR A 116 7.15 -13.15 9.45
N LYS A 117 6.09 -13.31 8.66
CA LYS A 117 5.73 -14.54 7.96
C LYS A 117 6.59 -14.61 6.71
N ALA A 118 7.35 -15.70 6.59
CA ALA A 118 8.08 -16.03 5.37
C ALA A 118 7.14 -16.80 4.44
N ILE A 119 6.89 -16.26 3.25
CA ILE A 119 6.07 -16.87 2.21
C ILE A 119 7.01 -17.39 1.11
N PRO A 120 6.86 -18.62 0.62
CA PRO A 120 7.64 -19.11 -0.51
C PRO A 120 7.30 -18.32 -1.78
N VAL A 121 8.34 -17.93 -2.53
CA VAL A 121 8.19 -17.28 -3.84
C VAL A 121 8.38 -18.33 -4.93
N TYR A 122 7.43 -18.40 -5.86
CA TYR A 122 7.36 -19.37 -6.93
C TYR A 122 7.67 -18.76 -8.30
N GLU A 123 8.00 -19.60 -9.28
CA GLU A 123 7.87 -19.22 -10.69
C GLU A 123 6.40 -19.11 -11.12
N LYS A 124 6.16 -18.72 -12.38
CA LYS A 124 4.81 -18.61 -12.98
C LYS A 124 4.02 -19.93 -12.98
N ASP A 125 4.70 -21.06 -12.77
CA ASP A 125 4.09 -22.40 -12.69
C ASP A 125 3.39 -22.67 -11.33
N GLY A 126 3.54 -21.77 -10.36
CA GLY A 126 2.98 -21.90 -9.01
C GLY A 126 3.54 -23.07 -8.20
N THR A 127 4.68 -23.64 -8.61
CA THR A 127 5.23 -24.90 -8.05
C THR A 127 6.72 -24.82 -7.77
N THR A 128 7.49 -24.23 -8.69
CA THR A 128 8.94 -24.12 -8.57
C THR A 128 9.30 -23.00 -7.62
N VAL A 129 9.87 -23.32 -6.45
CA VAL A 129 10.27 -22.34 -5.44
C VAL A 129 11.61 -21.69 -5.82
N ILE A 130 11.65 -20.36 -5.86
CA ILE A 130 12.83 -19.57 -6.26
C ILE A 130 13.35 -18.61 -5.18
N GLY A 131 12.64 -18.46 -4.06
CA GLY A 131 13.05 -17.57 -2.96
C GLY A 131 12.01 -17.51 -1.84
N SER A 132 12.14 -16.50 -0.97
CA SER A 132 11.15 -16.21 0.06
C SER A 132 10.83 -14.72 0.12
N PHE A 133 9.58 -14.40 0.46
CA PHE A 133 9.08 -13.05 0.69
C PHE A 133 8.68 -12.92 2.16
N LYS A 134 9.14 -11.86 2.84
CA LYS A 134 8.84 -11.62 4.26
C LYS A 134 7.74 -10.56 4.37
N ILE A 135 6.64 -10.90 5.03
CA ILE A 135 5.53 -9.98 5.33
C ILE A 135 5.29 -9.97 6.84
N GLY A 136 5.05 -8.81 7.46
CA GLY A 136 4.95 -8.69 8.92
C GLY A 136 4.28 -7.42 9.38
#